data_AF-A0A2P2IWI9-F1
#
_entry.id   AF-A0A2P2IWI9-F1
#
_cell.length_a   1.000
_cell.length_b   1.000
_cell.length_c   1.000
_cell.angle_alpha   90.00
_cell.angle_beta   90.00
_cell.angle_gamma   90.00
#
_symmetry.space_group_name_H-M   'P 1'
#
loop_
_entity.id
_entity.type
_entity.pdbx_description
1 polymer ?
#
loop_
_entity_poly.entity_id
_entity_poly.type
_entity_poly.pdbx_seq_one_letter_code
_entity_poly.pdbx_strand_id
1 'polypeptide(L)'
;MQWDMEELRRKSMEMEWKLNSKEDEKLRTELKKGSTNQEKDMALQELDATRKQLEDLSKRYRDMEAKSKADIKFLAKEFKTLKISETELKQELSKLAKEKSEIEKLLREDREMGEQKKNARKKLLHDCRVLHNRLQECSLNLSAEEDDDFVVNSSQDDVLNMLTTSEDQIGHLVAEVQLLAKDDKTAASDGGDDDLRNMVANIFADNAKLRKQVNTLMRRALQTGVVPRDNDEASQRKTNHLER
;
A
#
# COMPACT_ATOMS: atom_id res chain seq x y z
N MET A 1 -124.38 59.11 -53.45
CA MET A 1 -124.62 57.69 -53.12
C MET A 1 -123.53 56.75 -53.63
N GLN A 2 -123.29 56.57 -54.95
CA GLN A 2 -122.19 55.69 -55.41
C GLN A 2 -120.80 56.18 -54.96
N TRP A 3 -120.59 57.51 -54.97
CA TRP A 3 -119.35 58.13 -54.53
C TRP A 3 -119.08 57.91 -53.03
N ASP A 4 -120.13 57.99 -52.19
CA ASP A 4 -120.02 57.79 -50.74
C ASP A 4 -119.66 56.35 -50.36
N MET A 5 -120.17 55.37 -51.12
CA MET A 5 -119.84 53.95 -50.93
C MET A 5 -118.38 53.64 -51.29
N GLU A 6 -117.85 54.27 -52.35
CA GLU A 6 -116.44 54.12 -52.75
C GLU A 6 -115.50 54.83 -51.76
N GLU A 7 -115.90 56.00 -51.23
CA GLU A 7 -115.17 56.74 -50.19
C GLU A 7 -115.09 55.94 -48.88
N LEU A 8 -116.20 55.29 -48.47
CA LEU A 8 -116.24 54.43 -47.29
C LEU A 8 -115.38 53.17 -47.47
N ARG A 9 -115.44 52.55 -48.66
CA ARG A 9 -114.60 51.40 -49.03
C ARG A 9 -113.11 51.77 -48.99
N ARG A 10 -112.74 52.95 -49.49
CA ARG A 10 -111.37 53.48 -49.43
C ARG A 10 -110.90 53.70 -47.99
N LYS A 11 -111.73 54.34 -47.15
CA LYS A 11 -111.43 54.56 -45.73
C LYS A 11 -111.32 53.26 -44.94
N SER A 12 -112.16 52.26 -45.25
CA SER A 12 -112.07 50.93 -44.66
C SER A 12 -110.74 50.27 -45.00
N MET A 13 -110.35 50.29 -46.28
CA MET A 13 -109.05 49.78 -46.71
C MET A 13 -107.91 50.55 -46.02
N GLU A 14 -107.96 51.88 -45.97
CA GLU A 14 -106.91 52.67 -45.32
C GLU A 14 -106.77 52.36 -43.81
N MET A 15 -107.90 52.18 -43.10
CA MET A 15 -107.86 51.76 -41.70
C MET A 15 -107.35 50.33 -41.52
N GLU A 16 -107.74 49.40 -42.39
CA GLU A 16 -107.24 48.02 -42.38
C GLU A 16 -105.74 47.96 -42.65
N TRP A 17 -105.23 48.73 -43.62
CA TRP A 17 -103.81 48.91 -43.89
C TRP A 17 -103.06 49.48 -42.68
N LYS A 18 -103.61 50.51 -42.01
CA LYS A 18 -103.02 51.09 -40.80
C LYS A 18 -103.01 50.13 -39.62
N LEU A 19 -104.04 49.29 -39.49
CA LEU A 19 -104.14 48.31 -38.41
C LEU A 19 -103.12 47.18 -38.64
N ASN A 20 -103.07 46.63 -39.85
CA ASN A 20 -102.07 45.62 -40.24
C ASN A 20 -100.65 46.15 -40.05
N SER A 21 -100.37 47.39 -40.45
CA SER A 21 -99.04 48.00 -40.26
C SER A 21 -98.66 48.13 -38.78
N LYS A 22 -99.61 48.47 -37.90
CA LYS A 22 -99.35 48.57 -36.45
C LYS A 22 -99.17 47.20 -35.80
N GLU A 23 -99.92 46.21 -36.24
CA GLU A 23 -99.81 44.83 -35.76
C GLU A 23 -98.49 44.21 -36.19
N ASP A 24 -98.07 44.42 -37.44
CA ASP A 24 -96.76 44.02 -37.96
C ASP A 24 -95.61 44.69 -37.19
N GLU A 25 -95.73 45.98 -36.88
CA GLU A 25 -94.73 46.70 -36.08
C GLU A 25 -94.66 46.14 -34.65
N LYS A 26 -95.80 45.87 -34.02
CA LYS A 26 -95.87 45.25 -32.70
C LYS A 26 -95.21 43.87 -32.69
N LEU A 27 -95.54 43.00 -33.65
CA LEU A 27 -94.93 41.68 -33.81
C LEU A 27 -93.41 41.77 -34.02
N ARG A 28 -92.92 42.72 -34.84
CA ARG A 28 -91.48 42.96 -35.01
C ARG A 28 -90.80 43.39 -33.71
N THR A 29 -91.43 44.25 -32.92
CA THR A 29 -90.86 44.67 -31.63
C THR A 29 -90.85 43.57 -30.58
N GLU A 30 -91.89 42.73 -30.53
CA GLU A 30 -91.98 41.58 -29.63
C GLU A 30 -90.97 40.48 -30.02
N LEU A 31 -90.84 40.16 -31.31
CA LEU A 31 -89.83 39.23 -31.82
C LEU A 31 -88.40 39.72 -31.52
N LYS A 32 -88.13 41.02 -31.74
CA LYS A 32 -86.82 41.61 -31.43
C LYS A 32 -86.51 41.58 -29.93
N LYS A 33 -87.49 41.85 -29.06
CA LYS A 33 -87.34 41.73 -27.60
C LYS A 33 -87.12 40.28 -27.17
N GLY A 34 -87.84 39.32 -27.77
CA GLY A 34 -87.64 37.89 -27.57
C GLY A 34 -86.22 37.44 -27.93
N SER A 35 -85.74 37.81 -29.12
CA SER A 35 -84.36 37.54 -29.58
C SER A 35 -83.33 38.16 -28.62
N THR A 36 -83.51 39.43 -28.25
CA THR A 36 -82.59 40.15 -27.35
C THR A 36 -82.55 39.51 -25.95
N ASN A 37 -83.68 38.99 -25.45
CA ASN A 37 -83.73 38.34 -24.14
C ASN A 37 -83.06 36.95 -24.19
N GLN A 38 -83.29 36.17 -25.24
CA GLN A 38 -82.61 34.89 -25.44
C GLN A 38 -81.09 35.04 -25.55
N GLU A 39 -80.62 36.06 -26.30
CA GLU A 39 -79.19 36.40 -26.40
C GLU A 39 -78.58 36.76 -25.04
N LYS A 40 -79.31 37.51 -24.20
CA LYS A 40 -78.87 37.84 -22.83
C LYS A 40 -78.76 36.61 -21.95
N ASP A 41 -79.74 35.69 -22.02
CA ASP A 41 -79.72 34.47 -21.23
C ASP A 41 -78.57 33.55 -21.63
N MET A 42 -78.28 33.42 -22.94
CA MET A 42 -77.11 32.69 -23.43
C MET A 42 -75.80 33.34 -22.95
N ALA A 43 -75.69 34.68 -23.03
CA ALA A 43 -74.52 35.39 -22.55
C ALA A 43 -74.29 35.22 -21.03
N LEU A 44 -75.35 35.17 -20.23
CA LEU A 44 -75.26 34.89 -18.79
C LEU A 44 -74.76 33.47 -18.51
N GLN A 45 -75.27 32.48 -19.25
CA GLN A 45 -74.79 31.09 -19.12
C GLN A 45 -73.32 30.95 -19.51
N GLU A 46 -72.88 31.62 -20.58
CA GLU A 46 -71.46 31.66 -20.97
C GLU A 46 -70.60 32.35 -19.91
N LEU A 47 -71.07 33.45 -19.32
CA LEU A 47 -70.37 34.15 -18.24
C LEU A 47 -70.24 33.27 -16.99
N ASP A 48 -71.29 32.53 -16.62
CA ASP A 48 -71.25 31.58 -15.50
C ASP A 48 -70.33 30.38 -15.80
N ALA A 49 -70.34 29.85 -17.03
CA ALA A 49 -69.47 28.76 -17.45
C ALA A 49 -68.00 29.19 -17.43
N THR A 50 -67.68 30.36 -17.98
CA THR A 50 -66.33 30.92 -17.99
C THR A 50 -65.86 31.28 -16.58
N ARG A 51 -66.75 31.79 -15.72
CA ARG A 51 -66.46 32.03 -14.30
C ARG A 51 -66.09 30.73 -13.57
N LYS A 52 -66.84 29.65 -13.77
CA LYS A 52 -66.52 28.32 -13.19
C LYS A 52 -65.18 27.80 -13.70
N GLN A 53 -64.92 27.90 -15.00
CA GLN A 53 -63.63 27.49 -15.58
C GLN A 53 -62.46 28.29 -14.99
N LEU A 54 -62.62 29.60 -14.80
CA LEU A 54 -61.60 30.46 -14.19
C LEU A 54 -61.33 30.06 -12.73
N GLU A 55 -62.38 29.72 -11.98
CA GLU A 55 -62.26 29.27 -10.59
C GLU A 55 -61.54 27.91 -10.49
N ASP A 56 -61.87 26.97 -11.38
CA ASP A 56 -61.19 25.68 -11.49
C ASP A 56 -59.71 25.84 -11.86
N LEU A 57 -59.38 26.68 -12.84
CA LEU A 57 -58.00 26.97 -13.22
C LEU A 57 -57.23 27.66 -12.08
N SER A 58 -57.86 28.62 -11.39
CA SER A 58 -57.28 29.27 -10.22
C SER A 58 -56.94 28.27 -9.12
N LYS A 59 -57.83 27.30 -8.86
CA LYS A 59 -57.60 26.25 -7.86
C LYS A 59 -56.43 25.35 -8.27
N ARG A 60 -56.43 24.85 -9.52
CA ARG A 60 -55.34 24.01 -10.04
C ARG A 60 -53.99 24.73 -9.99
N TYR A 61 -53.96 26.01 -10.33
CA TYR A 61 -52.76 26.82 -10.24
C TYR A 61 -52.23 26.90 -8.81
N ARG A 62 -53.09 27.19 -7.84
CA ARG A 62 -52.72 27.23 -6.40
C ARG A 62 -52.18 25.88 -5.92
N ASP A 63 -52.80 24.78 -6.31
CA ASP A 63 -52.35 23.43 -5.94
C ASP A 63 -50.98 23.10 -6.54
N MET A 64 -50.77 23.45 -7.81
CA MET A 64 -49.47 23.27 -8.49
C MET A 64 -48.38 24.16 -7.88
N GLU A 65 -48.70 25.41 -7.53
CA GLU A 65 -47.78 26.31 -6.85
C GLU A 65 -47.39 25.78 -5.47
N ALA A 66 -48.34 25.22 -4.70
CA ALA A 66 -48.07 24.59 -3.41
C ALA A 66 -47.15 23.37 -3.55
N LYS A 67 -47.37 22.51 -4.56
CA LYS A 67 -46.49 21.37 -4.88
C LYS A 67 -45.09 21.84 -5.24
N SER A 68 -44.96 22.79 -6.16
CA SER A 68 -43.66 23.34 -6.57
C SER A 68 -42.88 23.92 -5.38
N LYS A 69 -43.55 24.65 -4.47
CA LYS A 69 -42.94 25.17 -3.24
C LYS A 69 -42.47 24.05 -2.30
N ALA A 70 -43.19 22.92 -2.23
CA ALA A 70 -42.78 21.76 -1.44
C ALA A 70 -41.55 21.07 -2.06
N ASP A 71 -41.55 20.88 -3.37
CA ASP A 71 -40.44 20.26 -4.11
C ASP A 71 -39.15 21.09 -4.00
N ILE A 72 -39.24 22.42 -4.16
CA ILE A 72 -38.10 23.33 -3.97
C ILE A 72 -37.53 23.21 -2.56
N LYS A 73 -38.39 23.10 -1.52
CA LYS A 73 -37.94 22.91 -0.14
C LYS A 73 -37.27 21.56 0.07
N PHE A 74 -37.77 20.50 -0.58
CA PHE A 74 -37.19 19.18 -0.52
C PHE A 74 -35.81 19.16 -1.19
N LEU A 75 -35.70 19.65 -2.43
CA LEU A 75 -34.43 19.78 -3.15
C LEU A 75 -33.42 20.63 -2.38
N ALA A 76 -33.86 21.71 -1.71
CA ALA A 76 -32.98 22.52 -0.88
C ALA A 76 -32.45 21.76 0.35
N LYS A 77 -33.19 20.79 0.90
CA LYS A 77 -32.71 19.91 1.98
C LYS A 77 -31.72 18.90 1.45
N GLU A 78 -32.04 18.23 0.33
CA GLU A 78 -31.13 17.27 -0.30
C GLU A 78 -29.82 17.91 -0.74
N PHE A 79 -29.88 19.10 -1.32
CA PHE A 79 -28.68 19.84 -1.68
C PHE A 79 -27.82 20.16 -0.46
N LYS A 80 -28.43 20.53 0.68
CA LYS A 80 -27.69 20.76 1.93
C LYS A 80 -27.04 19.48 2.45
N THR A 81 -27.75 18.35 2.45
CA THR A 81 -27.19 17.07 2.90
C THR A 81 -26.07 16.59 1.97
N LEU A 82 -26.24 16.72 0.66
CA LEU A 82 -25.21 16.41 -0.33
C LEU A 82 -23.98 17.29 -0.16
N LYS A 83 -24.16 18.58 0.07
CA LYS A 83 -23.05 19.52 0.30
C LYS A 83 -22.26 19.19 1.56
N ILE A 84 -22.94 18.78 2.64
CA ILE A 84 -22.26 18.32 3.87
C ILE A 84 -21.45 17.05 3.58
N SER A 85 -22.06 16.05 2.95
CA SER A 85 -21.38 14.80 2.58
C SER A 85 -20.17 15.04 1.65
N GLU A 86 -20.28 15.96 0.69
CA GLU A 86 -19.17 16.34 -0.18
C GLU A 86 -17.99 16.91 0.64
N THR A 87 -18.28 17.77 1.63
CA THR A 87 -17.23 18.33 2.49
C THR A 87 -16.59 17.30 3.42
N GLU A 88 -17.38 16.36 3.96
CA GLU A 88 -16.89 15.25 4.79
C GLU A 88 -15.97 14.33 3.98
N LEU A 89 -16.41 13.91 2.78
CA LEU A 89 -15.60 13.06 1.90
C LEU A 89 -14.29 13.74 1.48
N LYS A 90 -14.30 15.06 1.23
CA LYS A 90 -13.07 15.82 0.95
C LYS A 90 -12.12 15.82 2.15
N GLN A 91 -12.63 15.95 3.37
CA GLN A 91 -11.82 15.88 4.59
C GLN A 91 -11.23 14.47 4.77
N GLU A 92 -12.04 13.42 4.64
CA GLU A 92 -11.59 12.04 4.73
C GLU A 92 -10.52 11.70 3.69
N LEU A 93 -10.73 12.11 2.43
CA LEU A 93 -9.74 11.93 1.37
C LEU A 93 -8.42 12.62 1.71
N SER A 94 -8.47 13.86 2.23
CA SER A 94 -7.27 14.58 2.64
C SER A 94 -6.52 13.90 3.79
N LYS A 95 -7.25 13.27 4.73
CA LYS A 95 -6.69 12.51 5.84
C LYS A 95 -6.04 11.21 5.35
N LEU A 96 -6.77 10.43 4.55
CA LEU A 96 -6.26 9.19 3.95
C LEU A 96 -5.03 9.43 3.06
N ALA A 97 -4.98 10.55 2.34
CA ALA A 97 -3.82 10.91 1.54
C ALA A 97 -2.56 11.15 2.40
N LYS A 98 -2.72 11.78 3.58
CA LYS A 98 -1.62 11.98 4.54
C LYS A 98 -1.17 10.65 5.15
N GLU A 99 -2.11 9.85 5.66
CA GLU A 99 -1.82 8.53 6.23
C GLU A 99 -1.12 7.63 5.22
N LYS A 100 -1.59 7.60 3.96
CA LYS A 100 -0.93 6.88 2.87
C LYS A 100 0.52 7.35 2.68
N SER A 101 0.77 8.66 2.68
CA SER A 101 2.13 9.20 2.49
C SER A 101 3.08 8.85 3.66
N GLU A 102 2.56 8.81 4.89
CA GLU A 102 3.32 8.43 6.08
C GLU A 102 3.66 6.94 6.07
N ILE A 103 2.69 6.08 5.73
CA ILE A 103 2.90 4.63 5.60
C ILE A 103 3.90 4.33 4.47
N GLU A 104 3.79 5.00 3.33
CA GLU A 104 4.75 4.85 2.23
C GLU A 104 6.18 5.27 2.63
N LYS A 105 6.32 6.27 3.50
CA LYS A 105 7.63 6.67 4.05
C LYS A 105 8.20 5.57 4.95
N LEU A 106 7.43 5.08 5.91
CA LEU A 106 7.85 4.00 6.81
C LEU A 106 8.23 2.73 6.02
N LEU A 107 7.47 2.41 4.98
CA LEU A 107 7.75 1.26 4.12
C LEU A 107 9.04 1.43 3.30
N ARG A 108 9.42 2.65 2.92
CA ARG A 108 10.73 2.89 2.30
C ARG A 108 11.87 2.71 3.31
N GLU A 109 11.70 3.25 4.51
CA GLU A 109 12.69 3.12 5.59
C GLU A 109 12.90 1.64 5.97
N ASP A 110 11.83 0.87 6.15
CA ASP A 110 11.91 -0.57 6.46
C ASP A 110 12.61 -1.37 5.33
N ARG A 111 12.32 -1.05 4.07
CA ARG A 111 13.02 -1.67 2.92
C ARG A 111 14.51 -1.34 2.90
N GLU A 112 14.87 -0.09 3.18
CA GLU A 112 16.26 0.33 3.24
C GLU A 112 17.00 -0.37 4.40
N MET A 113 16.40 -0.37 5.59
CA MET A 113 16.92 -1.10 6.75
C MET A 113 17.07 -2.60 6.46
N GLY A 114 16.09 -3.21 5.78
CA GLY A 114 16.14 -4.60 5.37
C GLY A 114 17.29 -4.90 4.40
N GLU A 115 17.52 -4.05 3.41
CA GLU A 115 18.64 -4.22 2.46
C GLU A 115 19.99 -3.96 3.13
N GLN A 116 20.07 -3.00 4.05
CA GLN A 116 21.27 -2.76 4.88
C GLN A 116 21.61 -3.99 5.73
N LYS A 117 20.64 -4.55 6.48
CA LYS A 117 20.82 -5.78 7.27
C LYS A 117 21.23 -6.97 6.37
N LYS A 118 20.59 -7.13 5.21
CA LYS A 118 20.95 -8.18 4.24
C LYS A 118 22.39 -8.01 3.72
N ASN A 119 22.81 -6.78 3.45
CA ASN A 119 24.18 -6.50 3.00
C ASN A 119 25.21 -6.72 4.11
N ALA A 120 24.91 -6.33 5.36
CA ALA A 120 25.75 -6.65 6.52
C ALA A 120 25.92 -8.17 6.69
N ARG A 121 24.83 -8.94 6.60
CA ARG A 121 24.88 -10.41 6.66
C ARG A 121 25.68 -11.03 5.52
N LYS A 122 25.55 -10.52 4.28
CA LYS A 122 26.38 -10.97 3.15
C LYS A 122 27.86 -10.72 3.39
N LYS A 123 28.24 -9.57 3.96
CA LYS A 123 29.62 -9.25 4.34
C LYS A 123 30.11 -10.24 5.40
N LEU A 124 29.35 -10.44 6.47
CA LEU A 124 29.70 -11.41 7.51
C LEU A 124 29.93 -12.82 6.96
N LEU A 125 29.06 -13.29 6.04
CA LEU A 125 29.24 -14.58 5.38
C LEU A 125 30.50 -14.64 4.51
N HIS A 126 30.85 -13.54 3.84
CA HIS A 126 32.09 -13.44 3.09
C HIS A 126 33.30 -13.51 4.02
N ASP A 127 33.29 -12.74 5.11
CA ASP A 127 34.34 -12.73 6.13
C ASP A 127 34.53 -14.14 6.74
N CYS A 128 33.44 -14.83 7.09
CA CYS A 128 33.48 -16.22 7.57
C CYS A 128 34.13 -17.16 6.56
N ARG A 129 33.87 -16.97 5.26
CA ARG A 129 34.47 -17.78 4.19
C ARG A 129 35.97 -17.53 4.08
N VAL A 130 36.41 -16.27 4.16
CA VAL A 130 37.83 -15.91 4.14
C VAL A 130 38.55 -16.52 5.35
N LEU A 131 37.98 -16.36 6.55
CA LEU A 131 38.53 -16.96 7.77
C LEU A 131 38.60 -18.48 7.69
N HIS A 132 37.56 -19.13 7.16
CA HIS A 132 37.56 -20.58 6.95
C HIS A 132 38.69 -21.01 6.00
N ASN A 133 38.86 -20.33 4.87
CA ASN A 133 39.92 -20.64 3.90
C ASN A 133 41.31 -20.48 4.53
N ARG A 134 41.56 -19.38 5.27
CA ARG A 134 42.83 -19.18 5.97
C ARG A 134 43.05 -20.21 7.08
N LEU A 135 42.00 -20.59 7.80
CA LEU A 135 42.08 -21.67 8.78
C LEU A 135 42.48 -22.99 8.11
N GLN A 136 41.96 -23.25 6.91
CA GLN A 136 42.36 -24.41 6.10
C GLN A 136 43.82 -24.31 5.66
N GLU A 137 44.32 -23.14 5.27
CA GLU A 137 45.74 -22.91 4.94
C GLU A 137 46.66 -23.12 6.15
N CYS A 138 46.23 -22.71 7.36
CA CYS A 138 46.97 -22.99 8.60
C CYS A 138 47.05 -24.49 8.95
N SER A 139 46.35 -25.37 8.23
CA SER A 139 46.36 -26.82 8.49
C SER A 139 47.62 -27.43 7.92
N LEU A 140 48.43 -28.04 8.79
CA LEU A 140 49.54 -28.88 8.37
C LEU A 140 48.98 -30.19 7.81
N ASN A 141 48.87 -30.27 6.48
CA ASN A 141 48.60 -31.54 5.80
C ASN A 141 49.88 -32.39 5.84
N LEU A 142 50.11 -33.08 6.96
CA LEU A 142 51.18 -34.09 7.10
C LEU A 142 50.86 -35.40 6.35
N SER A 143 49.66 -35.49 5.78
CA SER A 143 49.16 -36.64 5.04
C SER A 143 48.50 -36.14 3.76
N ALA A 144 49.29 -35.95 2.73
CA ALA A 144 48.78 -35.85 1.37
C ALA A 144 49.71 -36.63 0.47
N GLU A 145 49.46 -37.94 0.40
CA GLU A 145 49.46 -38.73 -0.84
C GLU A 145 48.95 -40.14 -0.50
N GLU A 146 47.63 -40.30 -0.59
CA GLU A 146 47.03 -41.57 -1.00
C GLU A 146 47.34 -41.71 -2.49
N ASP A 147 48.56 -42.10 -2.82
CA ASP A 147 48.88 -42.84 -4.04
C ASP A 147 50.32 -43.36 -3.92
N ASP A 148 50.42 -44.68 -4.03
CA ASP A 148 51.58 -45.53 -4.35
C ASP A 148 52.96 -44.85 -4.48
N ASP A 149 53.89 -45.29 -3.61
CA ASP A 149 55.34 -45.16 -3.73
C ASP A 149 55.93 -43.73 -3.65
N PHE A 150 55.88 -43.11 -2.47
CA PHE A 150 56.81 -42.03 -2.14
C PHE A 150 57.44 -42.19 -0.76
N VAL A 151 58.73 -42.49 -0.77
CA VAL A 151 59.61 -42.34 0.40
C VAL A 151 59.54 -40.88 0.84
N VAL A 152 58.81 -40.60 1.92
CA VAL A 152 58.77 -39.28 2.55
C VAL A 152 60.13 -39.02 3.19
N ASN A 153 61.04 -38.43 2.41
CA ASN A 153 62.32 -37.89 2.84
C ASN A 153 62.16 -36.46 3.40
N SER A 154 61.09 -36.13 4.12
CA SER A 154 61.05 -34.83 4.80
C SER A 154 62.07 -34.88 5.95
N SER A 155 63.10 -34.03 5.86
CA SER A 155 64.05 -33.92 6.96
C SER A 155 63.32 -33.34 8.17
N GLN A 156 63.81 -33.65 9.37
CA GLN A 156 63.28 -33.07 10.60
C GLN A 156 63.23 -31.54 10.54
N ASP A 157 64.21 -30.93 9.86
CA ASP A 157 64.29 -29.50 9.62
C ASP A 157 63.18 -28.99 8.68
N ASP A 158 62.78 -29.76 7.67
CA ASP A 158 61.65 -29.42 6.79
C ASP A 158 60.31 -29.42 7.55
N VAL A 159 60.10 -30.39 8.44
CA VAL A 159 58.90 -30.44 9.30
C VAL A 159 58.89 -29.29 10.32
N LEU A 160 60.06 -28.92 10.86
CA LEU A 160 60.21 -27.76 11.74
C LEU A 160 59.95 -26.43 11.02
N ASN A 161 60.40 -26.31 9.76
CA ASN A 161 60.12 -25.16 8.92
C ASN A 161 58.62 -25.06 8.59
N MET A 162 57.98 -26.17 8.22
CA MET A 162 56.53 -26.26 8.01
C MET A 162 55.75 -25.83 9.27
N LEU A 163 56.13 -26.31 10.45
CA LEU A 163 55.52 -25.90 11.74
C LEU A 163 55.67 -24.39 12.00
N THR A 164 56.82 -23.82 11.64
CA THR A 164 57.09 -22.38 11.81
C THR A 164 56.23 -21.54 10.85
N THR A 165 56.14 -21.95 9.58
CA THR A 165 55.25 -21.27 8.61
C THR A 165 53.78 -21.36 9.00
N SER A 166 53.32 -22.51 9.51
CA SER A 166 51.97 -22.67 10.06
C SER A 166 51.73 -21.76 11.27
N GLU A 167 52.73 -21.60 12.14
CA GLU A 167 52.64 -20.71 13.31
C GLU A 167 52.53 -19.23 12.91
N ASP A 168 53.25 -18.79 11.88
CA ASP A 168 53.14 -17.44 11.32
C ASP A 168 51.76 -17.22 10.67
N GLN A 169 51.26 -18.19 9.90
CA GLN A 169 49.92 -18.16 9.31
C GLN A 169 48.81 -18.10 10.38
N ILE A 170 48.94 -18.86 11.47
CA ILE A 170 48.03 -18.80 12.62
C ILE A 170 48.07 -17.40 13.25
N GLY A 171 49.25 -16.78 13.34
CA GLY A 171 49.40 -15.39 13.80
C GLY A 171 48.61 -14.40 12.93
N HIS A 172 48.68 -14.54 11.60
CA HIS A 172 47.91 -13.73 10.66
C HIS A 172 46.40 -13.95 10.79
N LEU A 173 45.95 -15.20 10.97
CA LEU A 173 44.54 -15.52 11.21
C LEU A 173 44.02 -14.84 12.47
N VAL A 174 44.77 -14.89 13.58
CA VAL A 174 44.38 -14.23 14.83
C VAL A 174 44.22 -12.72 14.66
N ALA A 175 45.13 -12.07 13.92
CA ALA A 175 45.06 -10.64 13.69
C ALA A 175 43.81 -10.24 12.88
N GLU A 176 43.45 -11.02 11.86
CA GLU A 176 42.26 -10.77 11.04
C GLU A 176 40.96 -11.00 11.80
N VAL A 177 40.89 -12.05 12.61
CA VAL A 177 39.75 -12.32 13.52
C VAL A 177 39.52 -11.16 14.49
N GLN A 178 40.60 -10.58 15.04
CA GLN A 178 40.50 -9.43 15.93
C GLN A 178 40.05 -8.15 15.22
N LEU A 179 40.38 -8.01 13.94
CA LEU A 179 39.96 -6.87 13.12
C LEU A 179 38.47 -6.98 12.79
N LEU A 180 38.00 -8.18 12.43
CA LEU A 180 36.59 -8.48 12.20
C LEU A 180 35.69 -8.25 13.42
N ALA A 181 36.21 -8.48 14.63
CA ALA A 181 35.49 -8.18 15.88
C ALA A 181 35.42 -6.67 16.20
N LYS A 182 36.24 -5.84 15.55
CA LYS A 182 36.33 -4.38 15.80
C LYS A 182 35.63 -3.54 14.75
N ASP A 183 35.59 -3.99 13.48
CA ASP A 183 35.20 -3.16 12.34
C ASP A 183 33.75 -2.63 12.36
N ASP A 184 32.82 -3.22 13.13
CA ASP A 184 31.38 -2.87 13.02
C ASP A 184 30.73 -2.30 14.29
N LYS A 185 31.47 -2.01 15.38
CA LYS A 185 30.91 -1.33 16.58
C LYS A 185 30.34 0.09 16.32
N THR A 186 30.42 0.58 15.09
CA THR A 186 30.03 1.94 14.69
C THR A 186 28.73 2.00 13.88
N ALA A 187 28.20 0.87 13.42
CA ALA A 187 26.88 0.81 12.80
C ALA A 187 25.89 0.28 13.84
N ALA A 188 24.82 1.02 14.12
CA ALA A 188 23.74 0.61 15.00
C ALA A 188 23.00 -0.59 14.41
N SER A 189 23.62 -1.77 14.48
CA SER A 189 23.03 -3.04 14.09
C SER A 189 22.34 -3.62 15.31
N ASP A 190 21.06 -3.90 15.14
CA ASP A 190 20.22 -4.63 16.08
C ASP A 190 20.97 -5.90 16.55
N GLY A 191 21.17 -6.05 17.87
CA GLY A 191 22.26 -6.82 18.49
C GLY A 191 22.44 -8.30 18.13
N GLY A 192 21.62 -8.88 17.25
CA GLY A 192 21.78 -10.26 16.77
C GLY A 192 22.99 -10.49 15.86
N ASP A 193 23.29 -9.56 14.95
CA ASP A 193 24.42 -9.73 14.02
C ASP A 193 25.78 -9.49 14.71
N ASP A 194 25.83 -8.62 15.71
CA ASP A 194 27.03 -8.36 16.52
C ASP A 194 27.37 -9.55 17.44
N ASP A 195 26.35 -10.18 18.04
CA ASP A 195 26.53 -11.39 18.84
C ASP A 195 27.02 -12.56 17.99
N LEU A 196 26.45 -12.73 16.79
CA LEU A 196 26.91 -13.73 15.81
C LEU A 196 28.35 -13.47 15.37
N ARG A 197 28.69 -12.21 15.06
CA ARG A 197 30.05 -11.81 14.68
C ARG A 197 31.05 -12.08 15.81
N ASN A 198 30.70 -11.75 17.04
CA ASN A 198 31.52 -12.05 18.23
C ASN A 198 31.67 -13.56 18.45
N MET A 199 30.60 -14.33 18.31
CA MET A 199 30.64 -15.79 18.43
C MET A 199 31.58 -16.40 17.40
N VAL A 200 31.47 -15.99 16.13
CA VAL A 200 32.36 -16.43 15.05
C VAL A 200 33.81 -16.06 15.37
N ALA A 201 34.07 -14.82 15.77
CA ALA A 201 35.42 -14.37 16.09
C ALA A 201 36.03 -15.19 17.23
N ASN A 202 35.26 -15.47 18.29
CA ASN A 202 35.72 -16.31 19.40
C ASN A 202 36.03 -17.74 18.95
N ILE A 203 35.18 -18.36 18.12
CA ILE A 203 35.42 -19.71 17.60
C ILE A 203 36.73 -19.78 16.82
N PHE A 204 37.00 -18.84 15.92
CA PHE A 204 38.25 -18.83 15.14
C PHE A 204 39.46 -18.51 16.01
N ALA A 205 39.35 -17.61 17.00
CA ALA A 205 40.42 -17.30 17.94
C ALA A 205 40.79 -18.51 18.81
N ASP A 206 39.81 -19.23 19.34
CA ASP A 206 40.02 -20.44 20.13
C ASP A 206 40.62 -21.56 19.27
N ASN A 207 40.17 -21.72 18.02
CA ASN A 207 40.75 -22.70 17.09
C ASN A 207 42.22 -22.39 16.78
N ALA A 208 42.55 -21.11 16.51
CA ALA A 208 43.91 -20.66 16.29
C ALA A 208 44.81 -20.95 17.51
N LYS A 209 44.30 -20.70 18.72
CA LYS A 209 45.01 -21.00 19.98
C LYS A 209 45.27 -22.50 20.13
N LEU A 210 44.27 -23.35 19.86
CA LEU A 210 44.41 -24.80 19.89
C LEU A 210 45.46 -25.29 18.89
N ARG A 211 45.42 -24.82 17.64
CA ARG A 211 46.41 -25.17 16.61
C ARG A 211 47.82 -24.75 17.01
N LYS A 212 47.98 -23.56 17.58
CA LYS A 212 49.28 -23.10 18.10
C LYS A 212 49.81 -24.01 19.22
N GLN A 213 48.95 -24.46 20.13
CA GLN A 213 49.33 -25.41 21.19
C GLN A 213 49.76 -26.76 20.60
N VAL A 214 49.05 -27.27 19.59
CA VAL A 214 49.41 -28.51 18.88
C VAL A 214 50.76 -28.37 18.18
N ASN A 215 50.98 -27.28 17.44
CA ASN A 215 52.27 -27.02 16.77
C ASN A 215 53.43 -26.97 17.79
N THR A 216 53.21 -26.35 18.95
CA THR A 216 54.21 -26.29 20.04
C THR A 216 54.53 -27.67 20.58
N LEU A 217 53.52 -28.53 20.78
CA LEU A 217 53.71 -29.91 21.25
C LEU A 217 54.44 -30.78 20.21
N MET A 218 54.08 -30.67 18.93
CA MET A 218 54.76 -31.37 17.84
C MET A 218 56.24 -30.96 17.74
N ARG A 219 56.53 -29.65 17.81
CA ARG A 219 57.90 -29.13 17.83
C ARG A 219 58.71 -29.71 19.00
N ARG A 220 58.13 -29.73 20.21
CA ARG A 220 58.79 -30.32 21.40
C ARG A 220 59.05 -31.82 21.22
N ALA A 221 58.09 -32.57 20.69
CA ALA A 221 58.24 -34.00 20.44
C ALA A 221 59.38 -34.29 19.44
N LEU A 222 59.44 -33.54 18.34
CA LEU A 222 60.51 -33.63 17.35
C LEU A 222 61.89 -33.30 17.94
N GLN A 223 61.97 -32.29 18.81
CA GLN A 223 63.22 -31.92 19.49
C GLN A 223 63.65 -32.94 20.57
N THR A 224 62.71 -33.61 21.23
CA THR A 224 63.01 -34.57 22.32
C THR A 224 63.37 -35.96 21.79
N GLY A 225 62.96 -36.31 20.56
CA GLY A 225 63.40 -37.51 19.86
C GLY A 225 64.90 -37.52 19.49
N VAL A 226 65.62 -36.42 19.73
CA VAL A 226 67.03 -36.19 19.37
C VAL A 226 67.99 -36.37 20.55
N VAL A 227 67.60 -37.01 21.67
CA VAL A 227 68.62 -37.35 22.70
C VAL A 227 69.59 -38.39 22.10
N PRO A 228 70.88 -38.07 21.88
CA PRO A 228 71.86 -39.05 21.44
C PRO A 228 72.08 -40.02 22.60
N ARG A 229 71.99 -41.31 22.31
CA ARG A 229 72.40 -42.35 23.23
C ARG A 229 73.93 -42.35 23.23
N ASP A 230 74.53 -41.54 24.12
CA ASP A 230 75.98 -41.49 24.29
C ASP A 230 76.49 -42.90 24.61
N ASN A 231 77.36 -43.40 23.73
CA ASN A 231 78.17 -44.59 23.90
C ASN A 231 79.62 -44.17 24.17
N ASP A 232 80.32 -45.07 24.86
CA ASP A 232 81.78 -45.21 25.04
C ASP A 232 82.41 -44.47 26.25
N GLU A 233 82.95 -45.22 27.22
CA GLU A 233 84.22 -45.93 27.08
C GLU A 233 84.51 -46.95 28.19
N ALA A 234 85.37 -47.90 27.85
CA ALA A 234 85.74 -49.11 28.57
C ALA A 234 86.96 -48.96 29.51
N SER A 235 86.99 -49.77 30.57
CA SER A 235 88.21 -50.37 31.20
C SER A 235 87.80 -51.00 32.54
N GLN A 236 88.29 -52.16 33.03
CA GLN A 236 89.30 -53.11 32.63
C GLN A 236 89.09 -54.38 33.48
N ARG A 237 89.30 -55.54 32.86
CA ARG A 237 89.91 -56.78 33.39
C ARG A 237 89.94 -56.99 34.92
N LYS A 238 89.35 -58.11 35.37
CA LYS A 238 90.11 -59.26 35.92
C LYS A 238 89.19 -60.47 36.13
N THR A 239 89.41 -61.48 35.30
CA THR A 239 89.16 -62.89 35.59
C THR A 239 89.87 -63.27 36.89
N ASN A 240 89.17 -63.97 37.79
CA ASN A 240 89.74 -65.09 38.54
C ASN A 240 88.61 -66.01 39.01
N HIS A 241 88.73 -67.26 38.59
CA HIS A 241 88.18 -68.47 39.19
C HIS A 241 88.16 -68.42 40.72
N LEU A 242 87.12 -68.99 41.34
CA LEU A 242 87.32 -70.05 42.33
C LEU A 242 86.05 -70.91 42.46
N GLU A 243 86.18 -72.18 42.09
CA GLU A 243 85.29 -73.27 42.50
C GLU A 243 85.48 -73.54 43.99
N ARG A 244 84.39 -73.52 44.76
CA ARG A 244 83.80 -74.68 45.48
C ARG A 244 82.70 -74.22 46.43
#